data_AF-A5AMJ1-F1
#
_entry.id   AF-A5AMJ1-F1
#
_cell.length_a   1.000
_cell.length_b   1.000
_cell.length_c   1.000
_cell.angle_alpha   90.00
_cell.angle_beta   90.00
_cell.angle_gamma   90.00
#
_symmetry.space_group_name_H-M   'P 1'
#
loop_
_entity.id
_entity.type
_entity.pdbx_description
1 polymer ?
#
loop_
_entity_poly.entity_id
_entity_poly.type
_entity_poly.pdbx_seq_one_letter_code
_entity_poly.pdbx_strand_id
1 'polypeptide(L)'
;MRHPLTGGGMTVALSDIVVLRDLLRPLHDLNDAATLCKYLESFYTLRKPVASTINTLAGALYRVFCASPDQARKEMRDACFDYLSLGGVCSSGPVSLLSGLNPRPLSLVCHFFAVAIFGVGRLLLPFPSPKRVWIGARIISGASGIIFPIIKAEGVRQMFFPATVPAYYRAPPVK
;
A
#
# COMPACT_ATOMS: atom_id res chain seq x y z
N MET A 1 -11.14 8.45 -3.68
CA MET A 1 -11.66 7.68 -2.52
C MET A 1 -11.24 6.23 -2.68
N ARG A 2 -11.02 5.51 -1.57
CA ARG A 2 -10.44 4.15 -1.54
C ARG A 2 -11.50 3.11 -1.25
N HIS A 3 -11.21 1.83 -1.52
CA HIS A 3 -12.12 0.74 -1.19
C HIS A 3 -12.22 0.56 0.33
N PRO A 4 -13.42 0.38 0.93
CA PRO A 4 -13.59 0.28 2.39
C PRO A 4 -13.07 -1.03 3.01
N LEU A 5 -12.50 -1.95 2.20
CA LEU A 5 -12.20 -3.34 2.61
C LEU A 5 -11.23 -3.41 3.78
N THR A 6 -10.25 -2.51 3.82
CA THR A 6 -9.22 -2.51 4.87
C THR A 6 -9.59 -1.65 6.08
N GLY A 7 -10.76 -1.00 6.08
CA GLY A 7 -11.18 -0.12 7.17
C GLY A 7 -10.28 1.11 7.40
N GLY A 8 -9.24 1.33 6.59
CA GLY A 8 -8.22 2.35 6.85
C GLY A 8 -8.70 3.80 6.70
N GLY A 9 -9.97 4.00 6.30
CA GLY A 9 -10.65 5.28 6.10
C GLY A 9 -10.29 6.30 7.18
N MET A 10 -10.68 5.96 8.41
CA MET A 10 -10.49 6.76 9.62
C MET A 10 -9.02 6.91 9.98
N THR A 11 -8.19 5.87 9.81
CA THR A 11 -6.75 5.93 10.11
C THR A 11 -6.04 7.02 9.30
N VAL A 12 -6.33 7.12 8.01
CA VAL A 12 -5.77 8.20 7.17
C VAL A 12 -6.35 9.55 7.54
N ALA A 13 -7.64 9.64 7.88
CA ALA A 13 -8.23 10.91 8.31
C ALA A 13 -7.57 11.43 9.60
N LEU A 14 -7.38 10.57 10.60
CA LEU A 14 -6.68 10.92 11.84
C LEU A 14 -5.21 11.25 11.60
N SER A 15 -4.52 10.51 10.73
CA SER A 15 -3.16 10.82 10.32
C SER A 15 -3.07 12.18 9.63
N ASP A 16 -4.01 12.50 8.73
CA ASP A 16 -4.09 13.78 8.04
C ASP A 16 -4.32 14.93 9.04
N ILE A 17 -5.18 14.74 10.04
CA ILE A 17 -5.44 15.72 11.10
C ILE A 17 -4.16 16.04 11.88
N VAL A 18 -3.37 15.03 12.25
CA VAL A 18 -2.11 15.24 12.99
C VAL A 18 -1.11 16.05 12.15
N VAL A 19 -0.91 15.66 10.88
CA VAL A 19 0.01 16.38 9.98
C VAL A 19 -0.46 17.81 9.75
N LEU A 20 -1.76 18.01 9.50
CA LEU A 20 -2.32 19.34 9.29
C LEU A 20 -2.21 20.21 10.54
N ARG A 21 -2.51 19.67 11.72
CA ARG A 21 -2.32 20.37 13.02
C ARG A 21 -0.89 20.87 13.15
N ASP A 22 0.09 20.01 12.89
CA ASP A 22 1.50 20.35 13.08
C ASP A 22 1.99 21.41 12.07
N LEU A 23 1.47 21.36 10.83
CA LEU A 23 1.74 22.38 9.81
C LEU A 23 1.08 23.72 10.11
N LEU A 24 -0.12 23.73 10.70
CA LEU A 24 -0.86 24.96 11.01
C LEU A 24 -0.45 25.59 12.35
N ARG A 25 0.11 24.81 13.28
CA ARG A 25 0.56 25.28 14.60
C ARG A 25 1.42 26.55 14.61
N PRO A 26 2.38 26.78 13.69
CA PRO A 26 3.18 28.01 13.67
C PRO A 26 2.46 29.22 13.06
N LEU A 27 1.29 29.05 12.46
CA LEU A 27 0.53 30.13 11.83
C LEU A 27 -0.29 30.88 12.87
N HIS A 28 -0.05 32.19 12.96
CA HIS A 28 -0.79 33.09 13.86
C HIS A 28 -1.96 33.79 13.16
N ASP A 29 -1.90 33.91 11.83
CA ASP A 29 -2.97 34.45 11.00
C ASP A 29 -3.28 33.48 9.85
N LEU A 30 -4.53 33.04 9.78
CA LEU A 30 -5.02 32.15 8.72
C LEU A 30 -5.54 32.92 7.49
N ASN A 31 -5.63 34.26 7.56
CA ASN A 31 -6.02 35.10 6.44
C ASN A 31 -4.86 35.37 5.47
N ASP A 32 -3.62 35.09 5.85
CA ASP A 32 -2.47 35.10 4.94
C ASP A 32 -2.51 33.87 4.01
N ALA A 33 -3.23 34.04 2.90
CA ALA A 33 -3.40 33.01 1.89
C ALA A 33 -2.07 32.52 1.30
N ALA A 34 -1.07 33.39 1.15
CA ALA A 34 0.21 33.02 0.56
C ALA A 34 0.99 32.08 1.48
N THR A 35 1.02 32.38 2.78
CA THR A 35 1.66 31.51 3.76
C THR A 35 0.86 30.23 3.97
N LEU A 36 -0.48 30.31 4.07
CA LEU A 36 -1.34 29.13 4.20
C LEU A 36 -1.14 28.15 3.04
N CYS A 37 -1.10 28.63 1.80
CA CYS A 37 -0.86 27.79 0.61
C CYS A 37 0.47 27.03 0.69
N LYS A 38 1.56 27.66 1.18
CA LYS A 38 2.87 26.98 1.32
C LYS A 38 2.82 25.79 2.28
N TYR A 39 2.11 25.93 3.40
CA TYR A 39 1.93 24.83 4.36
C TYR A 39 1.01 23.75 3.81
N LEU A 40 -0.05 24.11 3.08
CA LEU A 40 -0.93 23.14 2.42
C LEU A 40 -0.22 22.34 1.32
N GLU A 41 0.70 22.94 0.56
CA GLU A 41 1.55 22.19 -0.39
C GLU A 41 2.37 21.09 0.32
N SER A 42 2.86 21.40 1.52
CA SER A 42 3.62 20.46 2.36
C SER A 42 2.72 19.34 2.86
N PHE A 43 1.49 19.66 3.27
CA PHE A 43 0.47 18.67 3.66
C PHE A 43 0.23 17.62 2.54
N TYR A 44 0.04 18.06 1.29
CA TYR A 44 -0.18 17.14 0.17
C TYR A 44 1.00 16.21 -0.11
N THR A 45 2.21 16.60 0.31
CA THR A 45 3.41 15.75 0.19
C THR A 45 3.50 14.77 1.37
N LEU A 46 3.34 15.27 2.60
CA LEU A 46 3.52 14.50 3.83
C LEU A 46 2.45 13.44 4.03
N ARG A 47 1.21 13.67 3.56
CA ARG A 47 0.14 12.67 3.67
C ARG A 47 0.30 11.48 2.72
N LYS A 48 1.04 11.65 1.60
CA LYS A 48 1.09 10.67 0.52
C LYS A 48 1.60 9.31 0.95
N PRO A 49 2.69 9.15 1.73
CA PRO A 49 3.18 7.83 2.11
C PRO A 49 2.14 6.97 2.85
N VAL A 50 1.44 7.54 3.84
CA VAL A 50 0.42 6.83 4.63
C VAL A 50 -0.82 6.57 3.78
N ALA A 51 -1.35 7.60 3.12
CA ALA A 51 -2.55 7.49 2.30
C ALA A 51 -2.35 6.50 1.13
N SER A 52 -1.23 6.62 0.42
CA SER A 52 -0.87 5.77 -0.72
C SER A 52 -0.71 4.31 -0.32
N THR A 53 -0.02 4.04 0.80
CA THR A 53 0.16 2.65 1.27
C THR A 53 -1.19 2.01 1.59
N ILE A 54 -2.05 2.72 2.32
CA ILE A 54 -3.37 2.21 2.71
C ILE A 54 -4.30 2.07 1.50
N ASN A 55 -4.27 3.03 0.57
CA ASN A 55 -5.04 2.95 -0.69
C ASN A 55 -4.57 1.78 -1.55
N THR A 56 -3.25 1.63 -1.69
CA THR A 56 -2.64 0.57 -2.51
C THR A 56 -3.01 -0.80 -1.96
N LEU A 57 -2.90 -0.95 -0.65
CA LEU A 57 -3.26 -2.19 0.04
C LEU A 57 -4.75 -2.51 -0.13
N ALA A 58 -5.63 -1.52 0.02
CA ALA A 58 -7.06 -1.71 -0.16
C ALA A 58 -7.41 -2.14 -1.59
N GLY A 59 -6.83 -1.47 -2.60
CA GLY A 59 -7.03 -1.82 -4.01
C GLY A 59 -6.48 -3.20 -4.36
N ALA A 60 -5.27 -3.52 -3.89
CA ALA A 60 -4.63 -4.80 -4.15
C ALA A 60 -5.40 -5.97 -3.51
N LEU A 61 -5.73 -5.88 -2.22
CA LEU A 61 -6.47 -6.93 -1.52
C LEU A 61 -7.88 -7.10 -2.09
N TYR A 62 -8.56 -6.03 -2.48
CA TYR A 62 -9.84 -6.13 -3.17
C TYR A 62 -9.71 -6.96 -4.46
N ARG A 63 -8.71 -6.67 -5.29
CA ARG A 63 -8.48 -7.41 -6.54
C ARG A 63 -8.12 -8.88 -6.32
N VAL A 64 -7.41 -9.20 -5.23
CA VAL A 64 -7.07 -10.57 -4.84
C VAL A 64 -8.30 -11.33 -4.31
N PHE A 65 -9.10 -10.70 -3.45
CA PHE A 65 -10.21 -11.38 -2.77
C PHE A 65 -11.51 -11.42 -3.59
N CYS A 66 -11.70 -10.52 -4.55
CA CYS A 66 -12.87 -10.51 -5.41
C CYS A 66 -13.08 -11.84 -6.12
N ALA A 67 -14.35 -12.27 -6.17
CA ALA A 67 -14.73 -13.46 -6.90
C ALA A 67 -14.32 -13.36 -8.38
N SER A 68 -13.79 -14.47 -8.90
CA SER A 68 -13.23 -14.54 -10.23
C SER A 68 -13.41 -15.94 -10.83
N PRO A 69 -13.76 -16.05 -12.12
CA PRO A 69 -13.69 -17.33 -12.83
C PRO A 69 -12.25 -17.75 -13.11
N ASP A 70 -11.30 -16.81 -13.17
CA ASP A 70 -9.88 -17.08 -13.42
C ASP A 70 -9.25 -17.89 -12.27
N GLN A 71 -8.73 -19.08 -12.61
CA GLN A 71 -8.01 -19.96 -11.70
C GLN A 71 -6.81 -19.29 -11.04
N ALA A 72 -6.03 -18.47 -11.77
CA ALA A 72 -4.85 -17.82 -11.19
C ALA A 72 -5.21 -16.87 -10.04
N ARG A 73 -6.36 -16.19 -10.13
CA ARG A 73 -6.86 -15.33 -9.04
C ARG A 73 -7.36 -16.15 -7.84
N LYS A 74 -7.93 -17.34 -8.08
CA LYS A 74 -8.31 -18.26 -6.99
C LYS A 74 -7.07 -18.76 -6.25
N GLU A 75 -6.05 -19.22 -6.99
CA GLU A 75 -4.77 -19.65 -6.40
C GLU A 75 -4.10 -18.53 -5.61
N MET A 76 -4.10 -17.30 -6.13
CA MET A 76 -3.54 -16.15 -5.43
C MET A 76 -4.27 -15.83 -4.12
N ARG A 77 -5.59 -15.97 -4.12
CA ARG A 77 -6.39 -15.79 -2.91
C ARG A 77 -6.09 -16.86 -1.86
N ASP A 78 -6.07 -18.12 -2.27
CA ASP A 78 -5.79 -19.23 -1.36
C ASP A 78 -4.36 -19.14 -0.82
N ALA A 79 -3.39 -18.80 -1.68
CA ALA A 79 -2.01 -18.54 -1.28
C ALA A 79 -1.89 -17.38 -0.28
N CYS A 80 -2.74 -16.36 -0.37
CA CYS A 80 -2.78 -15.26 0.60
C CYS A 80 -3.17 -15.77 2.00
N PHE A 81 -4.21 -16.60 2.09
CA PHE A 81 -4.63 -17.19 3.37
C PHE A 81 -3.56 -18.13 3.95
N ASP A 82 -3.00 -19.00 3.11
CA ASP A 82 -1.94 -19.93 3.52
C ASP A 82 -0.68 -19.18 3.97
N TYR A 83 -0.27 -18.13 3.23
CA TYR A 83 0.88 -17.30 3.58
C TYR A 83 0.69 -16.60 4.94
N LEU A 84 -0.49 -16.04 5.20
CA LEU A 84 -0.81 -15.42 6.49
C LEU A 84 -0.84 -16.46 7.63
N SER A 85 -1.21 -17.70 7.33
CA SER A 85 -1.28 -18.80 8.30
C SER A 85 0.10 -19.31 8.73
N LEU A 86 1.17 -19.00 7.99
CA LEU A 86 2.55 -19.34 8.38
C LEU A 86 3.03 -18.61 9.64
N GLY A 87 2.35 -17.54 10.06
CA GLY A 87 2.74 -16.76 11.22
C GLY A 87 4.04 -15.97 11.03
N GLY A 88 4.63 -15.51 12.13
CA GLY A 88 5.86 -14.71 12.10
C GLY A 88 5.75 -13.48 11.20
N VAL A 89 6.80 -13.21 10.42
CA VAL A 89 6.87 -12.07 9.48
C VAL A 89 5.81 -12.16 8.37
N CYS A 90 5.38 -13.38 8.00
CA CYS A 90 4.36 -13.59 6.97
C CYS A 90 2.97 -13.14 7.42
N SER A 91 2.73 -13.06 8.74
CA SER A 91 1.48 -12.55 9.31
C SER A 91 1.65 -11.13 9.86
N SER A 92 2.65 -10.89 10.72
CA SER A 92 2.85 -9.61 11.39
C SER A 92 3.16 -8.47 10.42
N GLY A 93 3.89 -8.75 9.33
CA GLY A 93 4.19 -7.79 8.27
C GLY A 93 2.92 -7.26 7.59
N PRO A 94 2.13 -8.12 6.91
CA PRO A 94 0.87 -7.71 6.29
C PRO A 94 -0.14 -7.10 7.28
N VAL A 95 -0.24 -7.63 8.50
CA VAL A 95 -1.14 -7.08 9.54
C VAL A 95 -0.70 -5.68 9.99
N SER A 96 0.61 -5.41 10.09
CA SER A 96 1.13 -4.07 10.41
C SER A 96 0.84 -3.04 9.30
N LEU A 97 0.81 -3.49 8.03
CA LEU A 97 0.41 -2.66 6.89
C LEU A 97 -1.10 -2.40 6.91
N LEU A 98 -1.91 -3.43 7.20
CA LEU A 98 -3.38 -3.34 7.27
C LEU A 98 -3.85 -2.42 8.39
N SER A 99 -3.23 -2.53 9.56
CA SER A 99 -3.53 -1.68 10.71
C SER A 99 -3.02 -0.23 10.55
N GLY A 100 -2.19 0.04 9.54
CA GLY A 100 -1.56 1.34 9.34
C GLY A 100 -0.49 1.68 10.38
N LEU A 101 -0.05 0.71 11.19
CA LEU A 101 1.01 0.88 12.19
C LEU A 101 2.40 1.00 11.56
N ASN A 102 2.61 0.36 10.41
CA ASN A 102 3.87 0.44 9.68
C ASN A 102 3.63 0.58 8.17
N PRO A 103 3.15 1.75 7.69
CA PRO A 103 2.78 1.96 6.30
C PRO A 103 4.03 2.19 5.43
N ARG A 104 4.84 1.15 5.26
CA ARG A 104 6.04 1.15 4.41
C ARG A 104 5.73 0.59 3.02
N PRO A 105 5.75 1.41 1.95
CA PRO A 105 5.50 0.98 0.58
C PRO A 105 6.34 -0.21 0.11
N LEU A 106 7.63 -0.23 0.45
CA LEU A 106 8.52 -1.33 0.07
C LEU A 106 8.09 -2.64 0.73
N SER A 107 7.72 -2.59 2.02
CA SER A 107 7.19 -3.76 2.73
C SER A 107 5.93 -4.30 2.07
N LEU A 108 5.03 -3.40 1.63
CA LEU A 108 3.82 -3.79 0.89
C LEU A 108 4.16 -4.54 -0.39
N VAL A 109 5.05 -3.99 -1.21
CA VAL A 109 5.46 -4.63 -2.48
C VAL A 109 6.13 -5.97 -2.23
N CYS A 110 7.05 -6.04 -1.26
CA CYS A 110 7.73 -7.28 -0.89
C CYS A 110 6.74 -8.37 -0.46
N HIS A 111 5.83 -8.07 0.46
CA HIS A 111 4.83 -9.05 0.90
C HIS A 111 3.86 -9.47 -0.20
N PHE A 112 3.44 -8.53 -1.05
CA PHE A 112 2.54 -8.83 -2.17
C PHE A 112 3.17 -9.82 -3.16
N PHE A 113 4.44 -9.61 -3.54
CA PHE A 113 5.15 -10.56 -4.40
C PHE A 113 5.57 -11.84 -3.66
N ALA A 114 5.84 -11.78 -2.36
CA ALA A 114 6.11 -12.98 -1.56
C ALA A 114 4.90 -13.94 -1.57
N VAL A 115 3.68 -13.41 -1.41
CA VAL A 115 2.43 -14.20 -1.55
C VAL A 115 2.32 -14.80 -2.95
N ALA A 116 2.62 -14.04 -4.01
CA ALA A 116 2.55 -14.53 -5.38
C ALA A 116 3.56 -15.67 -5.64
N ILE A 117 4.81 -15.50 -5.20
CA ILE A 117 5.87 -16.52 -5.32
C ILE A 117 5.52 -17.76 -4.47
N PHE A 118 5.03 -17.56 -3.25
CA PHE A 118 4.55 -18.64 -2.39
C PHE A 118 3.43 -19.43 -3.05
N GLY A 119 2.46 -18.75 -3.68
CA GLY A 119 1.39 -19.39 -4.44
C GLY A 119 1.90 -20.21 -5.63
N VAL A 120 2.91 -19.72 -6.35
CA VAL A 120 3.58 -20.50 -7.40
C VAL A 120 4.27 -21.73 -6.82
N GLY A 121 5.00 -21.59 -5.70
CA GLY A 121 5.66 -22.71 -5.03
C GLY A 121 4.66 -23.80 -4.60
N ARG A 122 3.56 -23.39 -3.96
CA ARG A 122 2.45 -24.28 -3.56
C ARG A 122 1.86 -25.04 -4.75
N LEU A 123 1.74 -24.36 -5.90
CA LEU A 123 1.17 -24.93 -7.12
C LEU A 123 2.12 -25.91 -7.83
N LEU A 124 3.44 -25.68 -7.78
CA LEU A 124 4.43 -26.49 -8.48
C LEU A 124 4.88 -27.73 -7.70
N LEU A 125 4.67 -27.78 -6.39
CA LEU A 125 5.03 -28.92 -5.57
C LEU A 125 3.90 -29.98 -5.50
N PRO A 126 4.24 -31.27 -5.31
CA PRO A 126 5.58 -31.86 -5.40
C PRO A 126 6.10 -32.00 -6.84
N PHE A 127 5.20 -32.03 -7.85
CA PHE A 127 5.57 -32.18 -9.26
C PHE A 127 5.04 -31.04 -10.12
N PRO A 128 5.92 -30.34 -10.89
CA PRO A 128 5.51 -29.33 -11.83
C PRO A 128 4.92 -30.00 -13.09
N SER A 129 3.76 -29.50 -13.54
CA SER A 129 3.18 -29.86 -14.85
C SER A 129 3.10 -28.62 -15.75
N PRO A 130 3.11 -28.75 -17.08
CA PRO A 130 3.02 -27.59 -17.98
C PRO A 130 1.81 -26.69 -17.69
N LYS A 131 0.67 -27.30 -17.33
CA LYS A 131 -0.54 -26.58 -16.90
C LYS A 131 -0.31 -25.79 -15.60
N ARG A 132 0.35 -26.38 -14.61
CA ARG A 132 0.68 -25.72 -13.33
C ARG A 132 1.68 -24.58 -13.53
N VAL A 133 2.70 -24.79 -14.35
CA VAL A 133 3.67 -23.74 -14.72
C VAL A 133 2.98 -22.58 -15.42
N TRP A 134 2.06 -22.87 -16.35
CA TRP A 134 1.27 -21.84 -17.02
C TRP A 134 0.40 -21.03 -16.06
N ILE A 135 -0.30 -21.70 -15.13
CA ILE A 135 -1.08 -21.01 -14.09
C ILE A 135 -0.16 -20.19 -13.19
N GLY A 136 1.02 -20.70 -12.82
CA GLY A 136 2.02 -19.97 -12.04
C GLY A 136 2.49 -18.68 -12.71
N ALA A 137 2.79 -18.74 -14.02
CA ALA A 137 3.11 -17.55 -14.81
C ALA A 137 1.96 -16.53 -14.82
N ARG A 138 0.70 -17.02 -14.87
CA ARG A 138 -0.49 -16.17 -14.80
C ARG A 138 -0.69 -15.54 -13.41
N ILE A 139 -0.29 -16.21 -12.31
CA ILE A 139 -0.29 -15.61 -10.96
C ILE A 139 0.66 -14.42 -10.93
N ILE A 140 1.90 -14.57 -11.41
CA ILE A 140 2.90 -13.48 -11.43
C ILE A 140 2.46 -12.32 -12.33
N SER A 141 1.94 -12.64 -13.52
CA SER A 141 1.41 -11.64 -14.46
C SER A 141 0.21 -10.89 -13.85
N GLY A 142 -0.73 -11.62 -13.23
CA GLY A 142 -1.89 -11.03 -12.55
C GLY A 142 -1.49 -10.15 -11.37
N ALA A 143 -0.52 -10.58 -10.55
CA ALA A 143 0.01 -9.81 -9.44
C ALA A 143 0.62 -8.49 -9.94
N SER A 144 1.46 -8.56 -10.98
CA SER A 144 2.08 -7.40 -11.62
C SER A 144 1.03 -6.44 -12.19
N GLY A 145 -0.01 -6.98 -12.83
CA GLY A 145 -1.14 -6.23 -13.37
C GLY A 145 -2.05 -5.58 -12.31
N ILE A 146 -1.96 -6.01 -11.05
CA ILE A 146 -2.64 -5.35 -9.94
C ILE A 146 -1.76 -4.25 -9.35
N ILE A 147 -0.51 -4.58 -9.00
CA ILE A 147 0.32 -3.70 -8.19
C ILE A 147 0.89 -2.50 -8.96
N PHE A 148 1.37 -2.70 -10.19
CA PHE A 148 2.02 -1.64 -10.95
C PHE A 148 1.07 -0.50 -11.34
N PRO A 149 -0.16 -0.75 -11.81
CA PRO A 149 -1.10 0.34 -12.10
C PRO A 149 -1.45 1.16 -10.85
N ILE A 150 -1.58 0.51 -9.70
CA ILE A 150 -1.89 1.17 -8.44
C ILE A 150 -0.70 2.04 -7.98
N ILE A 151 0.52 1.52 -8.00
CA ILE A 151 1.73 2.29 -7.71
C ILE A 151 1.86 3.49 -8.65
N LYS A 152 1.58 3.30 -9.95
CA LYS A 152 1.62 4.39 -10.94
C LYS A 152 0.58 5.47 -10.63
N ALA A 153 -0.63 5.08 -10.23
CA ALA A 153 -1.71 6.01 -9.87
C ALA A 153 -1.40 6.82 -8.60
N GLU A 154 -0.74 6.20 -7.61
CA GLU A 154 -0.36 6.86 -6.36
C GLU A 154 0.94 7.70 -6.47
N GLY A 155 1.77 7.41 -7.48
CA GLY A 155 2.99 8.16 -7.79
C GLY A 155 4.25 7.54 -7.18
N VAL A 156 5.09 6.94 -8.02
CA VAL A 156 6.31 6.20 -7.64
C VAL A 156 7.24 7.04 -6.75
N ARG A 157 7.53 8.29 -7.16
CA ARG A 157 8.45 9.16 -6.42
C ARG A 157 7.90 9.53 -5.04
N GLN A 158 6.62 9.83 -4.96
CA GLN A 158 5.99 10.25 -3.71
C GLN A 158 5.81 9.07 -2.73
N MET A 159 5.60 7.87 -3.28
CA MET A 159 5.46 6.65 -2.50
C MET A 159 6.81 6.17 -1.95
N PHE A 160 7.83 6.03 -2.81
CA PHE A 160 9.12 5.43 -2.40
C PHE A 160 10.20 6.44 -1.98
N PHE A 161 10.13 7.68 -2.45
CA PHE A 161 11.15 8.70 -2.23
C PHE A 161 10.55 10.04 -1.76
N PRO A 162 9.73 10.06 -0.69
CA PRO A 162 9.06 11.28 -0.23
C PRO A 162 10.05 12.41 0.12
N ALA A 163 11.25 12.06 0.61
CA ALA A 163 12.32 13.00 0.95
C ALA A 163 12.92 13.74 -0.27
N THR A 164 12.64 13.31 -1.50
CA THR A 164 13.05 14.02 -2.72
C THR A 164 12.10 15.14 -3.12
N VAL A 165 10.96 15.27 -2.44
CA VAL A 165 9.98 16.31 -2.71
C VAL A 165 10.33 17.56 -1.90
N PRO A 166 10.60 18.72 -2.52
CA PRO A 166 11.05 19.93 -1.81
C PRO A 166 10.10 20.38 -0.70
N ALA A 167 8.79 20.12 -0.86
CA ALA A 167 7.78 20.44 0.14
C ALA A 167 7.88 19.59 1.43
N TYR A 168 8.64 18.49 1.43
CA TYR A 168 8.88 17.65 2.62
C TYR A 168 9.63 18.41 3.73
N TYR A 169 10.61 19.25 3.36
CA TYR A 169 11.46 19.99 4.30
C TYR A 169 10.91 21.37 4.69
N ARG A 170 9.77 21.77 4.12
CA ARG A 170 9.13 23.06 4.43
C ARG A 170 8.30 23.00 5.72
N ALA A 171 8.02 21.80 6.21
CA ALA A 171 7.38 21.60 7.51
C ALA A 171 8.38 21.91 8.64
N PRO A 172 7.95 22.56 9.73
CA PRO A 172 8.80 22.73 10.90
C PRO A 172 9.21 21.35 11.44
N PRO A 173 10.44 21.18 11.94
CA PRO A 173 10.84 19.92 12.55
C PRO A 173 9.89 19.58 13.70
N VAL A 174 9.38 18.35 13.69
CA VAL A 174 8.61 17.79 14.80
C VAL A 174 9.58 17.72 15.99
N LYS A 175 9.29 18.48 17.06
CA LYS A 175 9.99 18.36 18.34
C LYS A 175 9.58 17.09 19.08
#